data_AF-A0A2G6R074-F1
#
_entry.id   AF-A0A2G6R074-F1
#
_cell.length_a   1.000
_cell.length_b   1.000
_cell.length_c   1.000
_cell.angle_alpha   90.00
_cell.angle_beta   90.00
_cell.angle_gamma   90.00
#
_symmetry.space_group_name_H-M   'P 1'
#
loop_
_entity.id
_entity.type
_entity.pdbx_description
1 polymer ?
#
loop_
_entity_poly.entity_id
_entity_poly.type
_entity_poly.pdbx_seq_one_letter_code
_entity_poly.pdbx_strand_id
1 'polypeptide(L)'
;MKKQAYLFLFVMAILVSCENLELNNFPQNSNQVEFCGFRVNLPANHNEQILSLSLSDLQKEYYSHNSKGIMRMKSSRELGFTLEQISEISDKILTQYPNIDSLNTEEIAKIKINFSDLSTDDIIENINVIDSFYTSFIRYDLVQTLSKIEHNESNKIKTSKVSSNHYYYDYPYHLSSSEFWYLIKHPRNIKPIKKAKEKAEELTNENYKGMSKSRTIADAFRHTVWNILICKYVGKYKSKIKDCVKVAKDFTTKHETDASKPQNLSDKDWKLDKEMDLHNNEQGRKYFREKAWKKTHRLWFGRKRTKVKAPSENQIVIEIKEKINSSAKKIINVNDSYKYPNNIVYIKD
;
A
#
# COMPACT_ATOMS: atom_id res chain seq x y z
N MET A 1 -39.69 -4.08 -52.47
CA MET A 1 -40.46 -3.04 -51.74
C MET A 1 -40.15 -3.19 -50.25
N LYS A 2 -39.16 -2.48 -49.71
CA LYS A 2 -39.16 -1.13 -49.11
C LYS A 2 -39.51 -1.13 -47.60
N LYS A 3 -38.62 -0.44 -46.85
CA LYS A 3 -38.63 0.03 -45.44
C LYS A 3 -38.13 -0.99 -44.41
N GLN A 4 -36.86 -0.96 -43.96
CA GLN A 4 -36.17 0.02 -43.09
C GLN A 4 -36.95 0.42 -41.83
N ALA A 5 -36.42 0.01 -40.67
CA ALA A 5 -36.52 0.74 -39.41
C ALA A 5 -35.21 0.56 -38.65
N TYR A 6 -34.35 1.58 -38.73
CA TYR A 6 -33.16 1.73 -37.90
C TYR A 6 -33.61 2.18 -36.50
N LEU A 7 -33.29 1.40 -35.47
CA LEU A 7 -33.43 1.84 -34.09
C LEU A 7 -32.10 2.50 -33.68
N PHE A 8 -32.04 3.83 -33.78
CA PHE A 8 -30.97 4.64 -33.22
C PHE A 8 -31.15 4.72 -31.71
N LEU A 9 -30.25 4.10 -30.95
CA LEU A 9 -30.18 4.27 -29.50
C LEU A 9 -29.32 5.50 -29.21
N PHE A 10 -29.98 6.59 -28.83
CA PHE A 10 -29.34 7.84 -28.42
C PHE A 10 -28.87 7.68 -26.97
N VAL A 11 -27.57 7.48 -26.75
CA VAL A 11 -26.98 7.55 -25.40
C VAL A 11 -26.70 9.02 -25.11
N MET A 12 -27.59 9.65 -24.35
CA MET A 12 -27.36 10.96 -23.72
C MET A 12 -26.23 10.81 -22.69
N ALA A 13 -25.06 11.36 -23.01
CA ALA A 13 -24.01 11.61 -22.03
C ALA A 13 -24.42 12.82 -21.20
N ILE A 14 -24.82 12.59 -19.94
CA ILE A 14 -24.98 13.67 -18.95
C ILE A 14 -23.57 14.06 -18.51
N LEU A 15 -23.03 15.11 -19.12
CA LEU A 15 -21.88 15.84 -18.60
C LEU A 15 -22.36 16.69 -17.43
N VAL A 16 -22.19 16.20 -16.20
CA VAL A 16 -22.27 17.06 -15.01
C VAL A 16 -20.97 17.86 -14.94
N SER A 17 -21.05 19.10 -15.42
CA SER A 17 -20.10 20.15 -15.09
C SER A 17 -20.33 20.54 -13.62
N CYS A 18 -19.40 20.20 -12.73
CA CYS A 18 -19.37 20.81 -11.39
C CYS A 18 -18.39 21.98 -11.42
N GLU A 19 -18.97 23.18 -11.44
CA GLU A 19 -18.33 24.43 -11.08
C GLU A 19 -17.82 24.40 -9.63
N ASN A 20 -16.84 25.27 -9.35
CA ASN A 20 -16.19 25.43 -8.05
C ASN A 20 -17.22 25.65 -6.93
N LEU A 21 -17.30 24.72 -5.99
CA LEU A 21 -18.06 24.88 -4.75
C LEU A 21 -17.13 25.38 -3.65
N GLU A 22 -17.30 26.66 -3.29
CA GLU A 22 -16.77 27.23 -2.06
C GLU A 22 -17.43 26.53 -0.85
N LEU A 23 -16.61 25.95 0.02
CA LEU A 23 -17.02 25.26 1.23
C LEU A 23 -17.33 26.28 2.33
N ASN A 24 -18.59 26.61 2.54
CA ASN A 24 -19.05 27.26 3.76
C ASN A 24 -20.32 26.58 4.31
N ASN A 25 -20.20 26.09 5.55
CA ASN A 25 -21.22 25.69 6.53
C ASN A 25 -22.61 25.26 6.01
N PHE A 26 -22.85 23.94 6.01
CA PHE A 26 -24.17 23.35 5.70
C PHE A 26 -24.82 22.68 6.93
N PRO A 27 -26.17 22.64 7.00
CA PRO A 27 -26.91 22.24 8.19
C PRO A 27 -26.93 20.72 8.37
N GLN A 28 -26.76 20.27 9.61
CA GLN A 28 -27.08 18.90 10.03
C GLN A 28 -28.58 18.66 9.88
N ASN A 29 -29.01 17.72 9.02
CA ASN A 29 -30.20 16.88 9.25
C ASN A 29 -30.45 15.87 8.11
N SER A 30 -29.66 14.81 8.10
CA SER A 30 -30.09 13.40 8.23
C SER A 30 -28.81 12.57 8.11
N ASN A 31 -28.32 11.99 9.20
CA ASN A 31 -27.03 11.26 9.19
C ASN A 31 -27.07 9.95 8.38
N GLN A 32 -28.21 9.65 7.72
CA GLN A 32 -28.39 8.47 6.89
C GLN A 32 -28.23 8.79 5.43
N VAL A 33 -27.41 8.00 4.75
CA VAL A 33 -27.16 8.08 3.31
C VAL A 33 -27.31 6.71 2.67
N GLU A 34 -27.51 6.67 1.35
CA GLU A 34 -27.45 5.44 0.60
C GLU A 34 -26.00 5.16 0.15
N PHE A 35 -25.47 3.99 0.48
CA PHE A 35 -24.15 3.54 0.06
C PHE A 35 -24.22 2.11 -0.46
N CYS A 36 -23.98 1.94 -1.77
CA CYS A 36 -24.03 0.64 -2.46
C CYS A 36 -25.31 -0.15 -2.18
N GLY A 37 -26.47 0.52 -2.14
CA GLY A 37 -27.78 -0.10 -1.88
C GLY A 37 -28.12 -0.32 -0.40
N PHE A 38 -27.27 0.15 0.53
CA PHE A 38 -27.54 0.11 1.97
C PHE A 38 -27.84 1.50 2.52
N ARG A 39 -28.79 1.60 3.44
CA ARG A 39 -28.95 2.79 4.28
C ARG A 39 -27.93 2.73 5.41
N VAL A 40 -27.07 3.75 5.49
CA VAL A 40 -25.96 3.77 6.45
C VAL A 40 -25.93 5.07 7.22
N ASN A 41 -25.68 5.00 8.52
CA ASN A 41 -25.38 6.16 9.34
C ASN A 41 -23.92 6.57 9.11
N LEU A 42 -23.66 7.84 8.82
CA LEU A 42 -22.31 8.38 8.72
C LEU A 42 -21.60 8.38 10.09
N PRO A 43 -20.28 8.15 10.15
CA PRO A 43 -19.50 8.39 11.37
C PRO A 43 -19.67 9.84 11.86
N ALA A 44 -19.55 10.06 13.18
CA ALA A 44 -19.65 11.40 13.74
C ALA A 44 -18.63 12.36 13.09
N ASN A 45 -19.03 13.62 12.89
CA ASN A 45 -18.21 14.67 12.27
C ASN A 45 -17.82 14.43 10.80
N HIS A 46 -18.45 13.48 10.12
CA HIS A 46 -18.23 13.22 8.70
C HIS A 46 -19.47 13.56 7.87
N ASN A 47 -19.25 13.92 6.60
CA ASN A 47 -20.31 14.16 5.63
C ASN A 47 -20.27 13.10 4.50
N GLU A 48 -21.33 13.06 3.70
CA GLU A 48 -21.50 12.06 2.64
C GLU A 48 -20.51 12.21 1.48
N GLN A 49 -20.01 13.43 1.23
CA GLN A 49 -19.12 13.71 0.09
C GLN A 49 -17.83 12.90 0.19
N ILE A 50 -17.39 12.58 1.41
CA ILE A 50 -16.20 11.75 1.67
C ILE A 50 -16.30 10.38 0.99
N LEU A 51 -17.51 9.82 0.86
CA LEU A 51 -17.74 8.53 0.20
C LEU A 51 -17.45 8.58 -1.31
N SER A 52 -17.50 9.78 -1.91
CA SER A 52 -17.27 10.02 -3.33
C SER A 52 -15.84 10.46 -3.68
N LEU A 53 -15.01 10.80 -2.69
CA LEU A 53 -13.66 11.33 -2.93
C LEU A 53 -12.76 10.30 -3.62
N SER A 54 -12.31 10.65 -4.83
CA SER A 54 -11.29 9.88 -5.53
C SER A 54 -9.92 10.07 -4.88
N LEU A 55 -8.94 9.25 -5.27
CA LEU A 55 -7.56 9.49 -4.84
C LEU A 55 -7.03 10.84 -5.35
N SER A 56 -7.49 11.29 -6.52
CA SER A 56 -7.10 12.60 -7.08
C SER A 56 -7.68 13.75 -6.27
N ASP A 57 -8.89 13.60 -5.73
CA ASP A 57 -9.50 14.66 -4.91
C ASP A 57 -8.78 14.79 -3.57
N LEU A 58 -8.46 13.67 -2.93
CA LEU A 58 -7.61 13.63 -1.73
C LEU A 58 -6.20 14.20 -1.99
N GLN A 59 -5.63 13.96 -3.17
CA GLN A 59 -4.37 14.58 -3.58
C GLN A 59 -4.48 16.09 -3.67
N LYS A 60 -5.50 16.61 -4.36
CA LYS A 60 -5.76 18.05 -4.48
C LYS A 60 -5.94 18.68 -3.11
N GLU A 61 -6.72 18.04 -2.23
CA GLU A 61 -6.95 18.49 -0.86
C GLU A 61 -5.65 18.51 -0.02
N TYR A 62 -4.83 17.47 -0.13
CA TYR A 62 -3.55 17.43 0.57
C TYR A 62 -2.62 18.56 0.13
N TYR A 63 -2.56 18.84 -1.16
CA TYR A 63 -1.69 19.89 -1.70
C TYR A 63 -2.25 21.31 -1.52
N SER A 64 -3.56 21.50 -1.45
CA SER A 64 -4.17 22.82 -1.23
C SER A 64 -3.89 23.38 0.17
N HIS A 65 -3.92 22.53 1.20
CA HIS A 65 -3.56 22.89 2.58
C HIS A 65 -2.08 23.22 2.76
N ASN A 66 -1.26 22.76 1.83
CA ASN A 66 0.18 22.95 1.82
C ASN A 66 0.58 24.05 0.83
N SER A 67 -0.07 25.22 0.86
CA SER A 67 -0.03 26.31 -0.14
C SER A 67 1.33 26.87 -0.57
N LYS A 68 2.46 26.48 0.05
CA LYS A 68 3.82 26.66 -0.51
C LYS A 68 4.23 25.55 -1.52
N GLY A 69 3.37 24.55 -1.70
CA GLY A 69 3.58 23.29 -2.41
C GLY A 69 3.11 23.28 -3.86
N ILE A 70 2.44 24.34 -4.34
CA ILE A 70 2.13 24.50 -5.77
C ILE A 70 3.43 24.57 -6.60
N MET A 71 4.54 25.06 -6.03
CA MET A 71 5.88 24.95 -6.65
C MET A 71 6.56 23.58 -6.45
N ARG A 72 6.15 22.77 -5.46
CA ARG A 72 6.70 21.42 -5.22
C ARG A 72 6.02 20.32 -6.05
N MET A 73 4.87 20.60 -6.68
CA MET A 73 4.23 19.70 -7.66
C MET A 73 5.16 19.21 -8.77
N LYS A 74 6.30 19.88 -9.01
CA LYS A 74 7.23 19.54 -10.09
C LYS A 74 8.56 18.91 -9.66
N SER A 75 8.93 18.81 -8.38
CA SER A 75 10.34 18.48 -8.06
C SER A 75 10.63 17.53 -6.89
N SER A 76 9.77 17.33 -5.90
CA SER A 76 10.13 16.40 -4.80
C SER A 76 9.56 15.01 -5.06
N ARG A 77 10.42 14.10 -5.54
CA ARG A 77 10.15 12.65 -5.60
C ARG A 77 9.84 12.06 -4.23
N GLU A 78 10.21 12.76 -3.15
CA GLU A 78 10.01 12.37 -1.75
C GLU A 78 8.96 13.27 -1.10
N LEU A 79 8.01 12.64 -0.40
CA LEU A 79 7.16 13.35 0.56
C LEU A 79 7.88 13.32 1.91
N GLY A 80 7.72 14.37 2.72
CA GLY A 80 8.44 14.54 3.99
C GLY A 80 8.11 13.51 5.08
N PHE A 81 7.39 12.43 4.74
CA PHE A 81 6.95 11.40 5.65
C PHE A 81 7.73 10.11 5.48
N THR A 82 8.11 9.53 6.61
CA THR A 82 8.74 8.21 6.68
C THR A 82 7.67 7.13 6.83
N LEU A 83 8.02 5.88 6.50
CA LEU A 83 7.13 4.73 6.71
C LEU A 83 6.77 4.54 8.20
N GLU A 84 7.68 4.90 9.12
CA GLU A 84 7.43 4.88 10.56
C GLU A 84 6.31 5.86 10.92
N GLN A 85 6.48 7.14 10.55
CA GLN A 85 5.52 8.20 10.87
C GLN A 85 4.13 7.88 10.31
N ILE A 86 4.03 7.43 9.05
CA ILE A 86 2.72 7.07 8.48
C ILE A 86 2.11 5.87 9.20
N SER A 87 2.90 4.90 9.63
CA SER A 87 2.38 3.75 10.37
C SER A 87 1.87 4.14 11.75
N GLU A 88 2.55 5.02 12.49
CA GLU A 88 2.09 5.50 13.79
C GLU A 88 0.79 6.31 13.66
N ILE A 89 0.71 7.20 12.66
CA ILE A 89 -0.50 7.97 12.39
C ILE A 89 -1.65 7.04 11.97
N SER A 90 -1.37 6.11 11.05
CA SER A 90 -2.36 5.15 10.58
C SER A 90 -2.87 4.25 11.71
N ASP A 91 -2.01 3.81 12.64
CA ASP A 91 -2.44 2.98 13.77
C ASP A 91 -3.42 3.76 14.68
N LYS A 92 -3.18 5.06 14.92
CA LYS A 92 -4.10 5.93 15.70
C LYS A 92 -5.44 6.18 15.01
N ILE A 93 -5.46 6.19 13.68
CA ILE A 93 -6.70 6.38 12.92
C ILE A 93 -7.46 5.06 12.84
N LEU A 94 -6.78 3.95 12.53
CA LEU A 94 -7.42 2.64 12.37
C LEU A 94 -8.12 2.15 13.64
N THR A 95 -7.69 2.56 14.84
CA THR A 95 -8.38 2.20 16.10
C THR A 95 -9.76 2.84 16.26
N GLN A 96 -10.05 3.89 15.49
CA GLN A 96 -11.36 4.58 15.52
C GLN A 96 -12.41 3.87 14.65
N TYR A 97 -11.98 2.91 13.83
CA TYR A 97 -12.83 2.20 12.87
C TYR A 97 -12.88 0.70 13.16
N PRO A 98 -13.93 -0.01 12.69
CA PRO A 98 -13.97 -1.44 12.84
C PRO A 98 -12.81 -2.16 12.14
N ASN A 99 -12.25 -3.15 12.83
CA ASN A 99 -11.23 -4.05 12.31
C ASN A 99 -11.87 -5.17 11.48
N ILE A 100 -12.19 -4.83 10.23
CA ILE A 100 -12.75 -5.74 9.22
C ILE A 100 -11.86 -6.99 8.98
N ASP A 101 -10.56 -6.86 9.23
CA ASP A 101 -9.58 -7.92 9.04
C ASP A 101 -9.61 -9.00 10.15
N SER A 102 -10.28 -8.70 11.26
CA SER A 102 -10.41 -9.59 12.42
C SER A 102 -11.75 -9.40 13.15
N LEU A 103 -12.86 -9.61 12.44
CA LEU A 103 -14.22 -9.52 13.01
C LEU A 103 -14.40 -10.41 14.24
N ASN A 104 -14.84 -9.79 15.33
CA ASN A 104 -15.33 -10.41 16.55
C ASN A 104 -16.65 -9.71 16.94
N THR A 105 -17.25 -10.07 18.08
CA THR A 105 -18.53 -9.48 18.53
C THR A 105 -18.45 -7.97 18.74
N GLU A 106 -17.33 -7.45 19.26
CA GLU A 106 -17.11 -6.01 19.44
C GLU A 106 -17.04 -5.29 18.10
N GLU A 107 -16.29 -5.82 17.14
CA GLU A 107 -16.17 -5.24 15.81
C GLU A 107 -17.50 -5.26 15.05
N ILE A 108 -18.30 -6.32 15.20
CA ILE A 108 -19.66 -6.38 14.64
C ILE A 108 -20.56 -5.33 15.29
N ALA A 109 -20.46 -5.11 16.60
CA ALA A 109 -21.22 -4.08 17.29
C ALA A 109 -20.86 -2.68 16.77
N LYS A 110 -19.57 -2.41 16.54
CA LYS A 110 -19.12 -1.14 15.93
C LYS A 110 -19.68 -0.96 14.52
N ILE A 111 -19.69 -2.02 13.69
CA ILE A 111 -20.28 -1.97 12.35
C ILE A 111 -21.77 -1.62 12.41
N LYS A 112 -22.52 -2.22 13.35
CA LYS A 112 -23.97 -1.97 13.51
C LYS A 112 -24.33 -0.54 13.90
N ILE A 113 -23.39 0.26 14.40
CA ILE A 113 -23.61 1.70 14.61
C ILE A 113 -23.89 2.39 13.26
N ASN A 114 -23.13 2.03 12.23
CA ASN A 114 -23.28 2.61 10.89
C ASN A 114 -24.23 1.80 10.00
N PHE A 115 -24.33 0.49 10.19
CA PHE A 115 -25.17 -0.42 9.43
C PHE A 115 -26.24 -1.04 10.34
N SER A 116 -27.14 -0.20 10.89
CA SER A 116 -28.12 -0.61 11.91
C SER A 116 -29.08 -1.69 11.44
N ASP A 117 -29.39 -1.70 10.15
CA ASP A 117 -30.41 -2.57 9.57
C ASP A 117 -29.84 -3.94 9.17
N LEU A 118 -28.51 -4.12 9.24
CA LEU A 118 -27.87 -5.36 8.85
C LEU A 118 -27.83 -6.37 10.00
N SER A 119 -28.24 -7.60 9.70
CA SER A 119 -27.95 -8.72 10.57
C SER A 119 -26.44 -9.01 10.60
N THR A 120 -25.99 -9.79 11.59
CA THR A 120 -24.60 -10.29 11.60
C THR A 120 -24.26 -11.06 10.32
N ASP A 121 -25.27 -11.71 9.76
CA ASP A 121 -25.13 -12.54 8.59
C ASP A 121 -24.91 -11.69 7.33
N ASP A 122 -25.70 -10.64 7.18
CA ASP A 122 -25.58 -9.64 6.11
C ASP A 122 -24.23 -8.90 6.17
N ILE A 123 -23.74 -8.56 7.36
CA ILE A 123 -22.45 -7.87 7.54
C ILE A 123 -21.31 -8.67 6.93
N ILE A 124 -21.28 -9.97 7.16
CA ILE A 124 -20.20 -10.84 6.69
C ILE A 124 -20.33 -11.08 5.18
N GLU A 125 -21.55 -11.21 4.66
CA GLU A 125 -21.82 -11.38 3.23
C GLU A 125 -21.44 -10.13 2.43
N ASN A 126 -21.65 -8.96 3.03
CA ASN A 126 -21.39 -7.65 2.43
C ASN A 126 -20.09 -7.01 2.92
N ILE A 127 -19.17 -7.80 3.47
CA ILE A 127 -17.99 -7.26 4.16
C ILE A 127 -17.08 -6.41 3.26
N ASN A 128 -17.09 -6.66 1.95
CA ASN A 128 -16.31 -5.85 0.99
C ASN A 128 -16.93 -4.45 0.80
N VAL A 129 -18.25 -4.33 0.85
CA VAL A 129 -18.94 -3.03 0.79
C VAL A 129 -18.65 -2.25 2.07
N ILE A 130 -18.74 -2.92 3.21
CA ILE A 130 -18.43 -2.33 4.53
C ILE A 130 -16.95 -1.91 4.63
N ASP A 131 -16.01 -2.73 4.13
CA ASP A 131 -14.59 -2.35 4.05
C ASP A 131 -14.40 -1.11 3.16
N SER A 132 -15.10 -1.03 2.02
CA SER A 132 -15.06 0.14 1.15
C SER A 132 -15.57 1.39 1.85
N PHE A 133 -16.70 1.30 2.56
CA PHE A 133 -17.28 2.40 3.34
C PHE A 133 -16.27 2.97 4.34
N TYR A 134 -15.73 2.12 5.23
CA TYR A 134 -14.76 2.58 6.23
C TYR A 134 -13.42 3.00 5.61
N THR A 135 -13.00 2.39 4.51
CA THR A 135 -11.77 2.79 3.82
C THR A 135 -11.86 4.22 3.27
N SER A 136 -13.03 4.67 2.82
CA SER A 136 -13.20 6.08 2.39
C SER A 136 -12.93 7.06 3.53
N PHE A 137 -13.46 6.82 4.72
CA PHE A 137 -13.24 7.68 5.89
C PHE A 137 -11.81 7.61 6.43
N ILE A 138 -11.23 6.41 6.54
CA ILE A 138 -9.83 6.25 6.97
C ILE A 138 -8.88 7.02 6.04
N ARG A 139 -9.12 6.95 4.73
CA ARG A 139 -8.33 7.68 3.73
C ARG A 139 -8.41 9.18 3.92
N TYR A 140 -9.62 9.68 4.13
CA TYR A 140 -9.86 11.09 4.39
C TYR A 140 -9.15 11.55 5.68
N ASP A 141 -9.38 10.87 6.80
CA ASP A 141 -8.75 11.20 8.09
C ASP A 141 -7.23 11.17 8.04
N LEU A 142 -6.67 10.21 7.30
CA LEU A 142 -5.23 10.09 7.14
C LEU A 142 -4.68 11.31 6.39
N VAL A 143 -5.34 11.73 5.31
CA VAL A 143 -4.97 12.94 4.55
C VAL A 143 -5.12 14.19 5.42
N GLN A 144 -6.25 14.37 6.10
CA GLN A 144 -6.47 15.52 7.00
C GLN A 144 -5.39 15.62 8.08
N THR A 145 -5.05 14.49 8.69
CA THR A 145 -4.04 14.43 9.76
C THR A 145 -2.65 14.76 9.22
N LEU A 146 -2.26 14.17 8.09
CA LEU A 146 -0.97 14.40 7.47
C LEU A 146 -0.80 15.84 6.97
N SER A 147 -1.84 16.42 6.35
CA SER A 147 -1.84 17.82 5.92
C SER A 147 -1.66 18.79 7.09
N LYS A 148 -2.32 18.54 8.23
CA LYS A 148 -2.14 19.35 9.44
C LYS A 148 -0.72 19.26 9.99
N ILE A 149 -0.12 18.07 10.01
CA ILE A 149 1.25 17.87 10.47
C ILE A 149 2.23 18.62 9.57
N GLU A 150 2.15 18.44 8.25
CA GLU A 150 3.05 19.10 7.30
C GLU A 150 2.92 20.63 7.35
N HIS A 151 1.69 21.15 7.47
CA HIS A 151 1.44 22.58 7.62
C HIS A 151 2.10 23.13 8.90
N ASN A 152 1.94 22.43 10.03
CA ASN A 152 2.52 22.84 11.31
C ASN A 152 4.05 22.77 11.31
N GLU A 153 4.64 21.75 10.68
CA GLU A 153 6.09 21.64 10.52
C GLU A 153 6.65 22.71 9.57
N SER A 154 5.97 22.99 8.45
CA SER A 154 6.35 24.04 7.51
C SER A 154 6.33 25.45 8.15
N ASN A 155 5.46 25.65 9.14
CA ASN A 155 5.42 26.90 9.92
C ASN A 155 6.55 26.98 10.96
N LYS A 156 7.04 25.84 11.47
CA LYS A 156 8.20 25.75 12.37
C LYS A 156 9.53 25.86 11.63
N ILE A 157 9.65 25.32 10.41
CA ILE A 157 10.88 25.31 9.59
C ILE A 157 11.00 26.63 8.79
N LYS A 158 11.06 27.76 9.49
CA LYS A 158 11.63 29.02 8.93
C LYS A 158 13.15 29.12 9.13
N THR A 159 13.77 28.14 9.78
CA THR A 159 15.18 28.20 10.21
C THR A 159 15.87 26.84 10.16
N SER A 160 16.04 26.23 8.98
CA SER A 160 17.16 25.28 8.69
C SER A 160 17.05 24.71 7.28
N LYS A 161 18.07 24.93 6.45
CA LYS A 161 18.28 24.18 5.21
C LYS A 161 18.80 22.80 5.58
N VAL A 162 17.97 21.77 5.50
CA VAL A 162 18.44 20.38 5.60
C VAL A 162 18.93 19.95 4.21
N SER A 163 20.20 19.55 4.15
CA SER A 163 20.88 19.07 2.95
C SER A 163 20.33 17.73 2.50
N SER A 164 19.84 17.66 1.26
CA SER A 164 19.39 16.44 0.59
C SER A 164 20.60 15.62 0.12
N ASN A 165 21.20 14.85 1.03
CA ASN A 165 22.06 13.72 0.69
C ASN A 165 21.71 12.61 1.68
N HIS A 166 20.66 11.84 1.41
CA HIS A 166 20.36 10.62 2.16
C HIS A 166 20.31 9.45 1.19
N TYR A 167 21.17 8.48 1.47
CA TYR A 167 21.23 7.21 0.76
C TYR A 167 19.97 6.39 1.09
N TYR A 168 19.49 5.67 0.07
CA TYR A 168 18.16 5.06 -0.01
C TYR A 168 17.89 3.90 0.97
N TYR A 169 18.78 3.65 1.93
CA TYR A 169 18.72 2.50 2.82
C TYR A 169 18.97 2.82 4.30
N ASP A 170 19.09 4.10 4.64
CA ASP A 170 19.28 4.52 6.02
C ASP A 170 17.94 4.77 6.72
N TYR A 171 17.90 4.39 8.00
CA TYR A 171 16.81 4.77 8.88
C TYR A 171 16.91 6.28 9.12
N PRO A 172 15.82 7.05 8.88
CA PRO A 172 14.47 6.58 8.62
C PRO A 172 14.13 6.39 7.12
N TYR A 173 13.27 5.39 6.82
CA TYR A 173 12.81 5.10 5.45
C TYR A 173 11.86 6.20 4.96
N HIS A 174 12.33 7.06 4.06
CA HIS A 174 11.53 8.11 3.43
C HIS A 174 10.69 7.54 2.28
N LEU A 175 9.42 7.93 2.22
CA LEU A 175 8.52 7.48 1.17
C LEU A 175 8.65 8.36 -0.07
N SER A 176 8.71 7.72 -1.23
CA SER A 176 8.43 8.40 -2.49
C SER A 176 6.96 8.83 -2.56
N SER A 177 6.67 9.79 -3.44
CA SER A 177 5.29 10.26 -3.67
C SER A 177 4.35 9.11 -4.04
N SER A 178 4.77 8.17 -4.90
CA SER A 178 3.90 7.07 -5.30
C SER A 178 3.71 6.03 -4.19
N GLU A 179 4.73 5.75 -3.37
CA GLU A 179 4.59 4.87 -2.20
C GLU A 179 3.64 5.47 -1.18
N PHE A 180 3.80 6.76 -0.86
CA PHE A 180 2.88 7.49 0.01
C PHE A 180 1.43 7.35 -0.48
N TRP A 181 1.15 7.71 -1.73
CA TRP A 181 -0.21 7.66 -2.26
C TRP A 181 -0.74 6.24 -2.40
N TYR A 182 0.14 5.24 -2.59
CA TYR A 182 -0.24 3.84 -2.50
C TYR A 182 -0.70 3.47 -1.09
N LEU A 183 0.03 3.90 -0.07
CA LEU A 183 -0.32 3.67 1.34
C LEU A 183 -1.59 4.40 1.75
N ILE A 184 -1.80 5.64 1.29
CA ILE A 184 -3.07 6.34 1.46
C ILE A 184 -4.19 5.54 0.81
N LYS A 185 -4.04 5.08 -0.44
CA LYS A 185 -5.05 4.27 -1.12
C LYS A 185 -5.35 2.95 -0.39
N HIS A 186 -4.37 2.39 0.32
CA HIS A 186 -4.44 1.08 0.95
C HIS A 186 -3.97 1.12 2.42
N PRO A 187 -4.69 1.81 3.31
CA PRO A 187 -4.19 2.12 4.66
C PRO A 187 -3.94 0.86 5.50
N ARG A 188 -4.76 -0.19 5.34
CA ARG A 188 -4.58 -1.49 6.00
C ARG A 188 -3.31 -2.24 5.57
N ASN A 189 -2.65 -1.82 4.49
CA ASN A 189 -1.37 -2.40 4.04
C ASN A 189 -0.15 -1.72 4.69
N ILE A 190 -0.30 -0.57 5.36
CA ILE A 190 0.83 0.18 5.94
C ILE A 190 1.61 -0.69 6.94
N LYS A 191 0.91 -1.18 7.98
CA LYS A 191 1.50 -2.01 9.03
C LYS A 191 2.16 -3.29 8.52
N PRO A 192 1.52 -4.13 7.66
CA PRO A 192 2.19 -5.33 7.14
C PRO A 192 3.39 -5.00 6.23
N ILE A 193 3.39 -3.88 5.48
CA ILE A 193 4.53 -3.46 4.66
C ILE A 193 5.70 -3.03 5.55
N LYS A 194 5.45 -2.18 6.56
CA LYS A 194 6.46 -1.78 7.55
C LYS A 194 7.09 -2.98 8.24
N LYS A 195 6.26 -3.87 8.79
CA LYS A 195 6.72 -5.09 9.45
C LYS A 195 7.56 -5.96 8.50
N ALA A 196 7.19 -6.05 7.22
CA ALA A 196 7.94 -6.81 6.22
C ALA A 196 9.31 -6.20 5.95
N LYS A 197 9.40 -4.86 5.85
CA LYS A 197 10.66 -4.13 5.66
C LYS A 197 11.59 -4.35 6.84
N GLU A 198 11.12 -4.07 8.05
CA GLU A 198 11.91 -4.22 9.29
C GLU A 198 12.44 -5.65 9.43
N LYS A 199 11.56 -6.65 9.22
CA LYS A 199 11.96 -8.04 9.34
C LYS A 199 12.90 -8.48 8.23
N ALA A 200 12.74 -8.01 7.00
CA ALA A 200 13.69 -8.30 5.93
C ALA A 200 15.09 -7.75 6.25
N GLU A 201 15.17 -6.53 6.78
CA GLU A 201 16.45 -5.95 7.21
C GLU A 201 17.09 -6.70 8.37
N GLU A 202 16.31 -7.08 9.38
CA GLU A 202 16.75 -7.91 10.50
C GLU A 202 17.34 -9.22 9.99
N LEU A 203 16.59 -9.96 9.15
CA LEU A 203 17.03 -11.23 8.61
C LEU A 203 18.26 -11.10 7.71
N THR A 204 18.37 -10.02 6.93
CA THR A 204 19.58 -9.74 6.13
C THR A 204 20.78 -9.45 7.03
N ASN A 205 20.61 -8.64 8.07
CA ASN A 205 21.66 -8.32 9.04
C ASN A 205 22.16 -9.57 9.76
N GLU A 206 21.27 -10.48 10.13
CA GLU A 206 21.62 -11.73 10.81
C GLU A 206 22.43 -12.67 9.91
N ASN A 207 22.08 -12.74 8.62
CA ASN A 207 22.61 -13.74 7.69
C ASN A 207 23.79 -13.26 6.84
N TYR A 208 23.96 -11.95 6.69
CA TYR A 208 25.00 -11.33 5.85
C TYR A 208 25.67 -10.15 6.58
N LYS A 209 26.12 -10.39 7.82
CA LYS A 209 26.80 -9.38 8.66
C LYS A 209 27.97 -8.74 7.93
N GLY A 210 28.00 -7.40 7.91
CA GLY A 210 29.08 -6.62 7.30
C GLY A 210 29.09 -6.57 5.77
N MET A 211 28.19 -7.31 5.09
CA MET A 211 28.05 -7.21 3.64
C MET A 211 27.27 -5.94 3.27
N SER A 212 27.71 -5.27 2.20
CA SER A 212 26.97 -4.11 1.67
C SER A 212 25.54 -4.52 1.31
N LYS A 213 24.55 -3.69 1.62
CA LYS A 213 23.13 -3.90 1.26
C LYS A 213 22.76 -3.24 -0.06
N SER A 214 23.72 -3.07 -0.95
CA SER A 214 23.50 -2.52 -2.28
C SER A 214 24.26 -3.37 -3.29
N ARG A 215 23.54 -3.90 -4.28
CA ARG A 215 24.10 -4.62 -5.43
C ARG A 215 24.73 -5.98 -5.11
N THR A 216 24.68 -6.46 -3.87
CA THR A 216 25.33 -7.70 -3.42
C THR A 216 24.37 -8.89 -3.32
N ILE A 217 24.90 -10.06 -2.95
CA ILE A 217 24.09 -11.21 -2.53
C ILE A 217 23.19 -10.87 -1.32
N ALA A 218 23.68 -10.09 -0.35
CA ALA A 218 22.87 -9.66 0.80
C ALA A 218 21.67 -8.82 0.36
N ASP A 219 21.86 -7.98 -0.65
CA ASP A 219 20.82 -7.15 -1.22
C ASP A 219 19.79 -7.99 -1.99
N ALA A 220 20.26 -8.90 -2.84
CA ALA A 220 19.41 -9.85 -3.56
C ALA A 220 18.56 -10.71 -2.61
N PHE A 221 19.15 -11.17 -1.50
CA PHE A 221 18.45 -11.85 -0.41
C PHE A 221 17.38 -10.95 0.21
N ARG A 222 17.73 -9.70 0.54
CA ARG A 222 16.82 -8.72 1.16
C ARG A 222 15.59 -8.47 0.30
N HIS A 223 15.76 -8.16 -0.99
CA HIS A 223 14.66 -7.91 -1.93
C HIS A 223 13.74 -9.12 -2.09
N THR A 224 14.34 -10.32 -2.20
CA THR A 224 13.62 -11.59 -2.27
C THR A 224 12.77 -11.82 -1.01
N VAL A 225 13.39 -11.73 0.17
CA VAL A 225 12.72 -11.97 1.46
C VAL A 225 11.67 -10.89 1.74
N TRP A 226 11.94 -9.63 1.44
CA TRP A 226 10.99 -8.53 1.64
C TRP A 226 9.69 -8.77 0.86
N ASN A 227 9.77 -9.18 -0.42
CA ASN A 227 8.59 -9.51 -1.21
C ASN A 227 7.81 -10.70 -0.65
N ILE A 228 8.50 -11.73 -0.14
CA ILE A 228 7.87 -12.87 0.52
C ILE A 228 7.15 -12.41 1.81
N LEU A 229 7.78 -11.55 2.60
CA LEU A 229 7.25 -11.08 3.88
C LEU A 229 6.07 -10.12 3.71
N ILE A 230 6.07 -9.25 2.70
CA ILE A 230 4.88 -8.43 2.36
C ILE A 230 3.71 -9.37 2.09
N CYS A 231 3.91 -10.37 1.22
CA CYS A 231 2.85 -11.33 0.90
C CYS A 231 2.38 -12.11 2.14
N LYS A 232 3.31 -12.58 2.98
CA LYS A 232 3.03 -13.32 4.23
C LYS A 232 2.19 -12.49 5.21
N TYR A 233 2.55 -11.24 5.43
CA TYR A 233 1.88 -10.40 6.42
C TYR A 233 0.54 -9.88 5.92
N VAL A 234 0.43 -9.52 4.65
CA VAL A 234 -0.86 -9.21 3.99
C VAL A 234 -1.78 -10.42 3.97
N GLY A 235 -1.24 -11.63 3.80
CA GLY A 235 -1.99 -12.88 3.79
C GLY A 235 -2.75 -13.17 5.09
N LYS A 236 -2.36 -12.55 6.22
CA LYS A 236 -3.12 -12.62 7.48
C LYS A 236 -4.54 -12.07 7.35
N TYR A 237 -4.80 -11.27 6.33
CA TYR A 237 -6.03 -10.50 6.13
C TYR A 237 -6.70 -10.81 4.79
N LYS A 238 -5.94 -11.27 3.79
CA LYS A 238 -6.46 -11.65 2.46
C LYS A 238 -6.75 -13.15 2.35
N SER A 239 -7.71 -13.50 1.50
CA SER A 239 -8.14 -14.89 1.25
C SER A 239 -7.59 -15.49 -0.05
N LYS A 240 -7.00 -14.67 -0.93
CA LYS A 240 -6.44 -15.08 -2.23
C LYS A 240 -4.94 -14.79 -2.30
N ILE A 241 -4.16 -15.80 -2.70
CA ILE A 241 -2.71 -15.69 -2.88
C ILE A 241 -2.36 -14.57 -3.87
N LYS A 242 -3.11 -14.48 -4.97
CA LYS A 242 -2.92 -13.44 -6.00
C LYS A 242 -3.04 -12.01 -5.46
N ASP A 243 -3.90 -11.78 -4.47
CA ASP A 243 -4.09 -10.44 -3.89
C ASP A 243 -2.88 -10.07 -3.01
N CYS A 244 -2.30 -11.04 -2.31
CA CYS A 244 -1.06 -10.85 -1.52
C CYS A 244 0.11 -10.49 -2.43
N VAL A 245 0.27 -11.25 -3.52
CA VAL A 245 1.30 -11.03 -4.55
C VAL A 245 1.13 -9.67 -5.23
N LYS A 246 -0.11 -9.27 -5.49
CA LYS A 246 -0.42 -7.95 -6.07
C LYS A 246 0.02 -6.82 -5.16
N VAL A 247 -0.21 -6.91 -3.84
CA VAL A 247 0.24 -5.89 -2.89
C VAL A 247 1.77 -5.77 -2.90
N ALA A 248 2.49 -6.88 -2.81
CA ALA A 248 3.95 -6.87 -2.85
C ALA A 248 4.48 -6.28 -4.16
N LYS A 249 3.92 -6.70 -5.31
CA LYS A 249 4.31 -6.17 -6.63
C LYS A 249 4.04 -4.66 -6.73
N ASP A 250 2.82 -4.22 -6.40
CA ASP A 250 2.42 -2.83 -6.60
C ASP A 250 3.21 -1.85 -5.73
N PHE A 251 3.58 -2.24 -4.51
CA PHE A 251 4.38 -1.41 -3.60
C PHE A 251 5.86 -1.43 -4.00
N THR A 252 6.47 -2.61 -4.12
CA THR A 252 7.91 -2.69 -4.42
C THR A 252 8.27 -2.23 -5.82
N THR A 253 7.36 -2.36 -6.81
CA THR A 253 7.59 -1.74 -8.13
C THR A 253 7.66 -0.22 -8.01
N LYS A 254 6.82 0.42 -7.18
CA LYS A 254 6.88 1.87 -6.95
C LYS A 254 8.18 2.29 -6.29
N HIS A 255 8.60 1.52 -5.28
CA HIS A 255 9.90 1.68 -4.64
C HIS A 255 11.03 1.72 -5.68
N GLU A 256 11.13 0.71 -6.54
CA GLU A 256 12.19 0.68 -7.56
C GLU A 256 11.98 1.72 -8.68
N THR A 257 10.73 2.09 -8.99
CA THR A 257 10.46 3.02 -10.11
C THR A 257 10.81 4.45 -9.79
N ASP A 258 10.53 4.85 -8.55
CA ASP A 258 10.62 6.25 -8.12
C ASP A 258 11.90 6.54 -7.35
N ALA A 259 12.72 5.52 -7.09
CA ALA A 259 14.04 5.67 -6.52
C ALA A 259 14.90 6.65 -7.34
N SER A 260 15.59 7.53 -6.62
CA SER A 260 16.51 8.50 -7.22
C SER A 260 17.85 7.85 -7.49
N LYS A 261 18.37 8.05 -8.72
CA LYS A 261 19.69 7.56 -9.09
C LYS A 261 20.75 8.14 -8.14
N PRO A 262 21.57 7.30 -7.47
CA PRO A 262 22.71 7.77 -6.70
C PRO A 262 23.72 8.52 -7.57
N GLN A 263 24.27 9.64 -7.05
CA GLN A 263 25.22 10.49 -7.82
C GLN A 263 26.48 9.74 -8.26
N ASN A 264 26.88 8.70 -7.52
CA ASN A 264 28.05 7.88 -7.78
C ASN A 264 27.79 6.70 -8.74
N LEU A 265 26.58 6.56 -9.31
CA LEU A 265 26.26 5.52 -10.28
C LEU A 265 26.09 6.07 -11.69
N SER A 266 26.72 5.38 -12.66
CA SER A 266 26.46 5.60 -14.08
C SER A 266 25.00 5.23 -14.41
N ASP A 267 24.44 5.77 -15.49
CA ASP A 267 23.08 5.40 -15.93
C ASP A 267 22.95 3.91 -16.24
N LYS A 268 24.02 3.31 -16.77
CA LYS A 268 24.09 1.87 -17.05
C LYS A 268 24.05 1.05 -15.77
N ASP A 269 24.86 1.42 -14.77
CA ASP A 269 24.88 0.75 -13.48
C ASP A 269 23.56 0.90 -12.74
N TRP A 270 22.96 2.09 -12.78
CA TRP A 270 21.66 2.35 -12.17
C TRP A 270 20.55 1.52 -12.80
N LYS A 271 20.54 1.40 -14.13
CA LYS A 271 19.57 0.54 -14.82
C LYS A 271 19.76 -0.94 -14.46
N LEU A 272 21.01 -1.38 -14.32
CA LEU A 272 21.34 -2.76 -13.92
C LEU A 272 20.91 -3.06 -12.47
N ASP A 273 21.18 -2.12 -11.56
CA ASP A 273 20.78 -2.18 -10.15
C ASP A 273 19.26 -2.35 -10.02
N LYS A 274 18.50 -1.45 -10.63
CA LYS A 274 17.04 -1.51 -10.66
C LYS A 274 16.49 -2.81 -11.27
N GLU A 275 17.10 -3.32 -12.34
CA GLU A 275 16.69 -4.59 -12.95
C GLU A 275 16.95 -5.78 -12.01
N MET A 276 18.10 -5.79 -11.31
CA MET A 276 18.43 -6.80 -10.30
C MET A 276 17.35 -6.82 -9.20
N ASP A 277 16.99 -5.65 -8.67
CA ASP A 277 15.99 -5.53 -7.60
C ASP A 277 14.60 -5.95 -8.07
N LEU A 278 14.14 -5.50 -9.24
CA LEU A 278 12.86 -5.93 -9.82
C LEU A 278 12.80 -7.45 -10.06
N HIS A 279 13.90 -8.05 -10.53
CA HIS A 279 14.00 -9.49 -10.76
C HIS A 279 13.95 -10.28 -9.44
N ASN A 280 14.72 -9.88 -8.44
CA ASN A 280 14.75 -10.54 -7.14
C ASN A 280 13.43 -10.36 -6.37
N ASN A 281 12.81 -9.18 -6.48
CA ASN A 281 11.44 -8.94 -6.02
C ASN A 281 10.46 -9.96 -6.65
N GLU A 282 10.60 -10.25 -7.95
CA GLU A 282 9.80 -11.28 -8.63
C GLU A 282 10.12 -12.70 -8.15
N GLN A 283 11.39 -13.05 -7.91
CA GLN A 283 11.75 -14.35 -7.32
C GLN A 283 11.07 -14.58 -5.97
N GLY A 284 11.03 -13.56 -5.11
CA GLY A 284 10.31 -13.62 -3.84
C GLY A 284 8.81 -13.89 -4.02
N ARG A 285 8.18 -13.22 -4.99
CA ARG A 285 6.76 -13.43 -5.31
C ARG A 285 6.48 -14.81 -5.92
N LYS A 286 7.41 -15.36 -6.72
CA LYS A 286 7.32 -16.73 -7.26
C LYS A 286 7.36 -17.75 -6.13
N TYR A 287 8.35 -17.65 -5.25
CA TYR A 287 8.46 -18.49 -4.06
C TYR A 287 7.16 -18.45 -3.23
N PHE A 288 6.62 -17.26 -2.97
CA PHE A 288 5.37 -17.15 -2.20
C PHE A 288 4.20 -17.85 -2.90
N ARG A 289 4.07 -17.73 -4.22
CA ARG A 289 2.99 -18.42 -4.97
C ARG A 289 3.09 -19.94 -4.85
N GLU A 290 4.30 -20.47 -4.89
CA GLU A 290 4.57 -21.91 -4.82
C GLU A 290 4.34 -22.47 -3.41
N LYS A 291 4.69 -21.70 -2.38
CA LYS A 291 4.74 -22.18 -0.98
C LYS A 291 3.56 -21.73 -0.12
N ALA A 292 2.79 -20.74 -0.55
CA ALA A 292 1.63 -20.28 0.21
C ALA A 292 0.47 -21.27 0.13
N TRP A 293 -0.29 -21.36 1.22
CA TRP A 293 -1.50 -22.18 1.30
C TRP A 293 -2.65 -21.37 1.90
N LYS A 294 -3.86 -21.89 1.75
CA LYS A 294 -5.06 -21.31 2.39
C LYS A 294 -5.37 -22.07 3.66
N LYS A 295 -5.64 -21.35 4.75
CA LYS A 295 -6.14 -21.92 6.00
C LYS A 295 -7.51 -21.33 6.30
N THR A 296 -8.50 -22.21 6.41
CA THR A 296 -9.86 -21.84 6.80
C THR A 296 -9.99 -21.97 8.31
N HIS A 297 -10.41 -20.88 8.94
CA HIS A 297 -10.69 -20.80 10.36
C HIS A 297 -12.21 -20.81 10.56
N ARG A 298 -12.70 -21.61 11.49
CA ARG A 298 -14.09 -21.51 11.96
C ARG A 298 -14.20 -20.25 12.82
N LEU A 299 -15.15 -19.41 12.47
CA LEU A 299 -15.64 -18.31 13.29
C LEU A 299 -16.78 -18.82 14.17
N TRP A 300 -17.23 -17.96 15.09
CA TRP A 300 -18.45 -18.18 15.84
C TRP A 300 -19.65 -18.31 14.88
N PHE A 301 -20.69 -19.06 15.29
CA PHE A 301 -21.86 -19.43 14.47
C PHE A 301 -21.58 -20.30 13.23
N GLY A 302 -20.52 -21.10 13.21
CA GLY A 302 -20.28 -22.06 12.13
C GLY A 302 -19.76 -21.44 10.82
N ARG A 303 -19.60 -20.12 10.76
CA ARG A 303 -19.03 -19.41 9.60
C ARG A 303 -17.54 -19.70 9.45
N LYS A 304 -17.02 -19.55 8.23
CA LYS A 304 -15.63 -19.91 7.88
C LYS A 304 -14.93 -18.71 7.25
N ARG A 305 -13.76 -18.35 7.75
CA ARG A 305 -12.88 -17.34 7.15
C ARG A 305 -11.60 -17.97 6.64
N THR A 306 -11.31 -17.79 5.36
CA THR A 306 -10.09 -18.27 4.73
C THR A 306 -9.03 -17.18 4.72
N LYS A 307 -7.84 -17.51 5.23
CA LYS A 307 -6.66 -16.63 5.23
C LYS A 307 -5.52 -17.29 4.46
N VAL A 308 -4.70 -16.50 3.79
CA VAL A 308 -3.48 -16.99 3.17
C VAL A 308 -2.39 -17.14 4.24
N LYS A 309 -1.67 -18.24 4.17
CA LYS A 309 -0.55 -18.58 5.04
C LYS A 309 0.68 -18.89 4.17
N ALA A 310 1.84 -18.78 4.78
CA ALA A 310 3.13 -19.05 4.16
C ALA A 310 4.08 -19.63 5.20
N PRO A 311 5.20 -20.26 4.79
CA PRO A 311 6.16 -20.87 5.71
C PRO A 311 6.65 -19.91 6.78
N SER A 312 7.20 -20.44 7.88
CA SER A 312 7.80 -19.62 8.94
C SER A 312 8.93 -18.75 8.38
N GLU A 313 9.26 -17.66 9.06
CA GLU A 313 10.40 -16.79 8.67
C GLU A 313 11.70 -17.60 8.60
N ASN A 314 11.95 -18.49 9.56
CA ASN A 314 13.13 -19.37 9.54
C ASN A 314 13.14 -20.30 8.32
N GLN A 315 11.99 -20.90 7.97
CA GLN A 315 11.90 -21.76 6.79
C GLN A 315 12.16 -20.97 5.50
N ILE A 316 11.61 -19.74 5.41
CA ILE A 316 11.88 -18.83 4.28
C ILE A 316 13.38 -18.54 4.17
N VAL A 317 14.04 -18.22 5.27
CA VAL A 317 15.49 -17.92 5.28
C VAL A 317 16.29 -19.13 4.80
N ILE A 318 16.00 -20.33 5.34
CA ILE A 318 16.69 -21.57 4.96
C ILE A 318 16.55 -21.82 3.45
N GLU A 319 15.32 -21.87 2.93
CA GLU A 319 15.06 -22.18 1.53
C GLU A 319 15.65 -21.13 0.56
N ILE A 320 15.59 -19.85 0.92
CA ILE A 320 16.17 -18.79 0.09
C ILE A 320 17.70 -18.83 0.12
N LYS A 321 18.33 -19.12 1.27
CA LYS A 321 19.79 -19.29 1.34
C LYS A 321 20.27 -20.51 0.57
N GLU A 322 19.55 -21.64 0.66
CA GLU A 322 19.82 -22.81 -0.16
C GLU A 322 19.72 -22.48 -1.66
N LYS A 323 18.69 -21.73 -2.07
CA LYS A 323 18.55 -21.28 -3.46
C LYS A 323 19.71 -20.36 -3.90
N ILE A 324 20.14 -19.45 -3.03
CA ILE A 324 21.29 -18.57 -3.31
C ILE A 324 22.57 -19.41 -3.47
N ASN A 325 22.88 -20.27 -2.50
CA ASN A 325 24.11 -21.07 -2.47
C ASN A 325 24.19 -22.05 -3.65
N SER A 326 23.06 -22.60 -4.08
CA SER A 326 23.02 -23.59 -5.17
C SER A 326 22.99 -22.97 -6.56
N SER A 327 22.47 -21.75 -6.71
CA SER A 327 22.05 -21.28 -8.03
C SER A 327 22.13 -19.77 -8.27
N ALA A 328 22.56 -18.95 -7.32
CA ALA A 328 22.67 -17.51 -7.56
C ALA A 328 23.63 -17.19 -8.72
N LYS A 329 23.32 -16.14 -9.49
CA LYS A 329 24.11 -15.73 -10.67
C LYS A 329 24.52 -14.27 -10.56
N LYS A 330 25.82 -14.03 -10.75
CA LYS A 330 26.33 -12.67 -10.94
C LYS A 330 25.91 -12.18 -12.33
N ILE A 331 25.40 -10.97 -12.41
CA ILE A 331 25.01 -10.31 -13.65
C ILE A 331 25.87 -9.07 -13.90
N ILE A 332 26.21 -8.82 -15.16
CA ILE A 332 27.06 -7.69 -15.58
C ILE A 332 26.34 -6.73 -16.54
N ASN A 333 25.18 -7.14 -17.06
CA ASN A 333 24.32 -6.31 -17.89
C ASN A 333 22.84 -6.71 -17.74
N VAL A 334 21.95 -5.78 -18.10
CA VAL A 334 20.49 -5.89 -17.89
C VAL A 334 19.92 -7.14 -18.56
N ASN A 335 20.46 -7.53 -19.71
CA ASN A 335 19.97 -8.71 -20.45
C ASN A 335 20.28 -10.03 -19.74
N ASP A 336 21.20 -10.06 -18.77
CA ASP A 336 21.53 -11.27 -18.02
C ASP A 336 20.39 -11.71 -17.08
N SER A 337 19.54 -10.80 -16.58
CA SER A 337 18.38 -11.17 -15.74
C SER A 337 17.42 -12.11 -16.49
N TYR A 338 17.22 -11.84 -17.79
CA TYR A 338 16.40 -12.66 -18.68
C TYR A 338 17.01 -14.03 -18.99
N LYS A 339 18.35 -14.18 -18.92
CA LYS A 339 19.03 -15.46 -19.07
C LYS A 339 18.85 -16.36 -17.84
N TYR A 340 18.58 -15.76 -16.68
CA TYR A 340 18.47 -16.44 -15.39
C TYR A 340 17.09 -16.26 -14.74
N PRO A 341 15.98 -16.59 -15.44
CA PRO A 341 14.61 -16.25 -15.03
C PRO A 341 14.15 -16.88 -13.71
N ASN A 342 14.86 -17.91 -13.24
CA ASN A 342 14.54 -18.67 -12.03
C ASN A 342 15.62 -18.56 -10.95
N ASN A 343 16.72 -17.86 -11.20
CA ASN A 343 17.81 -17.67 -10.26
C ASN A 343 17.65 -16.34 -9.52
N ILE A 344 18.19 -16.27 -8.31
CA ILE A 344 18.46 -15.00 -7.65
C ILE A 344 19.71 -14.41 -8.30
N VAL A 345 19.71 -13.11 -8.57
CA VAL A 345 20.80 -12.43 -9.28
C VAL A 345 21.43 -11.34 -8.43
N TYR A 346 22.73 -11.09 -8.61
CA TYR A 346 23.47 -10.05 -7.89
C TYR A 346 24.55 -9.43 -8.77
N ILE A 347 25.11 -8.27 -8.40
CA ILE A 347 26.08 -7.54 -9.23
C ILE A 347 27.49 -7.53 -8.61
N LYS A 348 27.59 -7.42 -7.28
CA LYS A 348 28.82 -7.34 -6.51
C LYS A 348 28.92 -8.52 -5.55
N ASP A 349 30.14 -9.02 -5.33
CA ASP A 349 30.38 -10.12 -4.39
C ASP A 349 30.20 -9.69 -2.94
#